data_AF-A0A2J5PW00-F1
#
_entry.id   AF-A0A2J5PW00-F1
#
_cell.length_a   1.000
_cell.length_b   1.000
_cell.length_c   1.000
_cell.angle_alpha   90.00
_cell.angle_beta   90.00
_cell.angle_gamma   90.00
#
_symmetry.space_group_name_H-M   'P 1'
#
loop_
_entity.id
_entity.type
_entity.pdbx_description
1 polymer ?
#
loop_
_entity_poly.entity_id
_entity_poly.type
_entity_poly.pdbx_seq_one_letter_code
_entity_poly.pdbx_strand_id
1 'polypeptide(L)'
;MPDRNTPWRNGDLVAVPVAAATMIYGGHLVGVNASGLAVPGAATAALTIFGVSDEYADNTAGAAGATSVLVRRGKAWKLANFSGDAVTQADVGKPCYVADSITVAKTSNTDARPVAGKVIAVESDGVWVEI
;
A
#
# COMPACT_ATOMS: atom_id res chain seq x y z
N MET A 1 3.12 -37.54 -13.22
CA MET A 1 3.44 -36.16 -12.80
C MET A 1 4.57 -36.28 -11.79
N PRO A 2 5.78 -35.77 -12.06
CA PRO A 2 6.88 -35.88 -11.10
C PRO A 2 6.63 -34.96 -9.91
N ASP A 3 7.07 -35.39 -8.73
CA ASP A 3 7.02 -34.57 -7.52
C ASP A 3 7.85 -33.30 -7.71
N ARG A 4 7.28 -32.15 -7.35
CA ARG A 4 7.93 -30.84 -7.44
C ARG A 4 8.06 -30.24 -6.05
N ASN A 5 9.29 -30.10 -5.57
CA ASN A 5 9.56 -29.29 -4.37
C ASN A 5 9.27 -27.82 -4.69
N THR A 6 8.18 -27.28 -4.15
CA THR A 6 7.77 -25.90 -4.38
C THR A 6 8.37 -25.03 -3.27
N PRO A 7 9.32 -24.12 -3.57
CA PRO A 7 9.94 -23.29 -2.56
C PRO A 7 8.93 -22.31 -1.95
N TRP A 8 9.06 -22.04 -0.66
CA TRP A 8 8.26 -21.07 0.07
C TRP A 8 9.16 -20.00 0.69
N ARG A 9 8.62 -18.80 0.89
CA ARG A 9 9.28 -17.69 1.58
C ARG A 9 8.24 -17.01 2.47
N ASN A 10 8.66 -16.49 3.62
CA ASN A 10 7.77 -15.64 4.40
C ASN A 10 7.45 -14.36 3.60
N GLY A 11 6.16 -14.15 3.30
CA GLY A 11 5.67 -13.04 2.50
C GLY A 11 5.40 -11.76 3.30
N ASP A 12 5.61 -11.79 4.62
CA ASP A 12 5.36 -10.66 5.53
C ASP A 12 6.21 -9.44 5.20
N LEU A 13 7.47 -9.62 4.74
CA LEU A 13 8.39 -8.53 4.42
C LEU A 13 9.10 -8.84 3.10
N VAL A 14 8.87 -7.99 2.10
CA VAL A 14 9.32 -8.21 0.72
C VAL A 14 10.07 -6.97 0.23
N ALA A 15 11.28 -7.17 -0.29
CA ALA A 15 12.02 -6.13 -0.98
C ALA A 15 11.43 -5.91 -2.38
N VAL A 16 10.99 -4.70 -2.67
CA VAL A 16 10.40 -4.32 -3.96
C VAL A 16 11.29 -3.26 -4.62
N PRO A 17 11.67 -3.42 -5.90
CA PRO A 17 12.47 -2.42 -6.62
C PRO A 17 11.69 -1.10 -6.75
N VAL A 18 12.33 0.02 -6.45
CA VAL A 18 11.71 1.35 -6.47
C VAL A 18 11.73 1.93 -7.89
N ALA A 19 10.67 2.65 -8.26
CA ALA A 19 10.62 3.34 -9.55
C ALA A 19 11.70 4.42 -9.69
N ALA A 20 12.06 4.78 -10.93
CA ALA A 20 13.02 5.86 -11.16
C ALA A 20 12.49 7.19 -10.59
N ALA A 21 13.40 8.08 -10.20
CA ALA A 21 13.06 9.42 -9.71
C ALA A 21 12.01 9.45 -8.57
N THR A 22 12.00 8.41 -7.73
CA THR A 22 10.96 8.19 -6.71
C THR A 22 11.58 8.08 -5.34
N MET A 23 10.89 8.63 -4.34
CA MET A 23 11.26 8.54 -2.93
C MET A 23 10.10 7.95 -2.13
N ILE A 24 10.39 7.04 -1.20
CA ILE A 24 9.42 6.39 -0.33
C ILE A 24 9.90 6.60 1.11
N TYR A 25 9.07 7.27 1.90
CA TYR A 25 9.31 7.45 3.33
C TYR A 25 8.87 6.21 4.10
N GLY A 26 9.54 5.94 5.23
CA GLY A 26 9.17 4.84 6.14
C GLY A 26 7.79 5.05 6.76
N GLY A 27 6.98 4.00 6.85
CA GLY A 27 5.62 4.06 7.40
C GLY A 27 4.55 4.54 6.41
N HIS A 28 4.89 4.79 5.15
CA HIS A 28 3.95 5.16 4.11
C HIS A 28 3.43 3.93 3.34
N LEU A 29 2.21 4.03 2.84
CA LEU A 29 1.67 3.06 1.89
C LEU A 29 2.54 2.99 0.66
N VAL A 30 2.79 1.76 0.20
CA VAL A 30 3.53 1.49 -1.02
C VAL A 30 2.58 0.88 -2.05
N GLY A 31 2.44 1.59 -3.17
CA GLY A 31 1.82 1.08 -4.37
C GLY A 31 2.86 0.45 -5.29
N VAL A 32 2.43 -0.52 -6.09
CA VAL A 32 3.20 -1.09 -7.20
C VAL A 32 2.55 -0.60 -8.49
N ASN A 33 3.36 0.03 -9.35
CA ASN A 33 2.90 0.51 -10.65
C ASN A 33 2.78 -0.62 -11.68
N ALA A 34 2.29 -0.31 -12.88
CA ALA A 34 2.11 -1.28 -13.97
C ALA A 34 3.42 -2.00 -14.39
N SER A 35 4.59 -1.41 -14.09
CA SER A 35 5.90 -2.01 -14.36
C SER A 35 6.42 -2.89 -13.21
N GLY A 36 5.63 -3.09 -12.16
CA GLY A 36 6.04 -3.88 -10.99
C GLY A 36 7.00 -3.15 -10.04
N LEU A 37 7.06 -1.82 -10.11
CA LEU A 37 7.98 -1.01 -9.30
C LEU A 37 7.25 -0.30 -8.16
N ALA A 38 7.90 -0.20 -7.01
CA ALA A 38 7.39 0.49 -5.83
C ALA A 38 7.35 2.01 -6.04
N VAL A 39 6.21 2.59 -5.69
CA VAL A 39 5.93 4.02 -5.64
C VAL A 39 5.13 4.34 -4.38
N PRO A 40 5.14 5.59 -3.90
CA PRO A 40 4.23 6.01 -2.83
C PRO A 40 2.78 5.72 -3.18
N GLY A 41 2.00 5.25 -2.21
CA GLY A 41 0.57 5.06 -2.36
C GLY A 41 -0.11 6.39 -2.71
N ALA A 42 -0.91 6.38 -3.78
CA ALA A 42 -1.62 7.55 -4.24
C ALA A 42 -2.99 7.15 -4.82
N ALA A 43 -3.88 8.13 -4.98
CA ALA A 43 -5.14 8.00 -5.70
C ALA A 43 -4.90 7.86 -7.21
N THR A 44 -4.28 6.76 -7.63
CA THR A 44 -4.01 6.42 -9.02
C THR A 44 -4.50 5.00 -9.31
N ALA A 45 -5.48 4.88 -10.20
CA ALA A 45 -6.17 3.64 -10.55
C ALA A 45 -5.24 2.48 -10.95
N ALA A 46 -4.11 2.81 -11.60
CA ALA A 46 -3.15 1.83 -12.07
C ALA A 46 -2.24 1.26 -10.97
N LEU A 47 -2.33 1.78 -9.73
CA LEU A 47 -1.52 1.29 -8.62
C LEU A 47 -2.19 0.11 -7.94
N THR A 48 -1.38 -0.88 -7.59
CA THR A 48 -1.79 -1.95 -6.69
C THR A 48 -1.13 -1.72 -5.34
N ILE A 49 -1.91 -1.52 -4.28
CA ILE A 49 -1.35 -1.35 -2.93
C ILE A 49 -0.79 -2.68 -2.46
N PHE A 50 0.50 -2.67 -2.10
CA PHE A 50 1.23 -3.88 -1.78
C PHE A 50 1.47 -4.04 -0.27
N GLY A 51 1.54 -2.92 0.47
CA GLY A 51 1.77 -2.89 1.90
C GLY A 51 2.25 -1.53 2.38
N VAL A 52 2.95 -1.50 3.51
CA VAL A 52 3.55 -0.29 4.10
C VAL A 52 5.08 -0.43 4.12
N SER A 53 5.81 0.64 3.82
CA SER A 53 7.27 0.63 3.87
C SER A 53 7.76 0.53 5.32
N ASP A 54 8.74 -0.36 5.55
CA ASP A 54 9.41 -0.50 6.85
C ASP A 54 10.64 0.43 6.94
N GLU A 55 11.08 0.98 5.80
CA GLU A 55 12.29 1.78 5.67
C GLU A 55 12.10 3.01 4.75
N TYR A 56 13.06 3.94 4.85
CA TYR A 56 13.21 5.03 3.91
C TYR A 56 14.02 4.55 2.70
N ALA A 57 13.50 4.78 1.49
CA ALA A 57 14.18 4.47 0.24
C ALA A 57 14.16 5.68 -0.70
N ASP A 58 15.33 6.09 -1.15
CA ASP A 58 15.51 7.20 -2.08
C ASP A 58 16.09 6.72 -3.40
N ASN A 59 15.30 6.83 -4.47
CA ASN A 59 15.70 6.57 -5.84
C ASN A 59 15.55 7.82 -6.73
N THR A 60 15.58 9.01 -6.14
CA THR A 60 15.32 10.28 -6.84
C THR A 60 16.33 10.56 -7.96
N ALA A 61 17.59 10.14 -7.79
CA ALA A 61 18.64 10.25 -8.79
C ALA A 61 18.92 8.94 -9.55
N GLY A 62 18.19 7.86 -9.25
CA GLY A 62 18.47 6.52 -9.75
C GLY A 62 17.56 6.07 -10.89
N ALA A 63 18.05 5.09 -11.65
CA ALA A 63 17.23 4.37 -12.64
C ALA A 63 16.19 3.47 -11.94
N ALA A 64 15.19 3.02 -12.69
CA ALA A 64 14.18 2.09 -12.19
C ALA A 64 14.84 0.81 -11.63
N GLY A 65 14.56 0.49 -10.36
CA GLY A 65 15.11 -0.68 -9.68
C GLY A 65 16.56 -0.55 -9.22
N ALA A 66 17.17 0.64 -9.28
CA ALA A 66 18.52 0.86 -8.74
C ALA A 66 18.58 0.70 -7.22
N THR A 67 17.46 0.93 -6.52
CA THR A 67 17.28 0.64 -5.10
C THR A 67 15.99 -0.16 -4.88
N SER A 68 15.87 -0.77 -3.70
CA SER A 68 14.68 -1.51 -3.26
C SER A 68 14.21 -0.98 -1.92
N VAL A 69 12.90 -1.10 -1.67
CA VAL A 69 12.27 -0.81 -0.38
C VAL A 69 11.69 -2.09 0.22
N LEU A 70 11.90 -2.30 1.52
CA LEU A 70 11.23 -3.33 2.30
C LEU A 70 9.79 -2.94 2.56
N VAL A 71 8.85 -3.72 2.02
CA VAL A 71 7.41 -3.53 2.20
C VAL A 71 6.86 -4.63 3.07
N ARG A 72 6.18 -4.25 4.15
CA ARG A 72 5.51 -5.16 5.07
C ARG A 72 4.05 -5.37 4.64
N ARG A 73 3.59 -6.62 4.69
CA ARG A 73 2.28 -7.08 4.18
C ARG A 73 1.55 -7.94 5.21
N GLY A 74 0.24 -8.08 5.04
CA GLY A 74 -0.62 -8.95 5.85
C GLY A 74 -0.76 -8.49 7.30
N LYS A 75 -0.71 -7.18 7.55
CA LYS A 75 -0.90 -6.59 8.90
C LYS A 75 -1.98 -5.52 8.86
N ALA A 76 -2.37 -5.03 10.05
CA ALA A 76 -3.26 -3.90 10.18
C ALA A 76 -2.43 -2.63 10.43
N TRP A 77 -2.66 -1.60 9.64
CA TRP A 77 -2.05 -0.28 9.84
C TRP A 77 -3.12 0.76 10.11
N LYS A 78 -2.78 1.68 11.01
CA LYS A 78 -3.64 2.82 11.32
C LYS A 78 -3.33 3.95 10.34
N LEU A 79 -4.33 4.34 9.57
CA LEU A 79 -4.24 5.37 8.53
C LEU A 79 -5.19 6.51 8.86
N ALA A 80 -4.86 7.71 8.37
CA ALA A 80 -5.72 8.87 8.51
C ALA A 80 -7.00 8.68 7.69
N ASN A 81 -8.10 9.26 8.17
CA ASN A 81 -9.38 9.20 7.51
C ASN A 81 -9.57 10.44 6.62
N PHE A 82 -9.90 10.25 5.35
CA PHE A 82 -10.13 11.36 4.44
C PHE A 82 -11.47 12.05 4.75
N SER A 83 -11.43 13.29 5.23
CA SER A 83 -12.63 14.01 5.69
C SER A 83 -13.72 14.20 4.63
N GLY A 84 -13.33 14.33 3.35
CA GLY A 84 -14.28 14.48 2.23
C GLY A 84 -14.99 13.19 1.83
N ASP A 85 -14.51 12.02 2.26
CA ASP A 85 -15.08 10.71 1.94
C ASP A 85 -14.68 9.68 3.00
N ALA A 86 -15.17 9.94 4.21
CA ALA A 86 -14.70 9.30 5.42
C ALA A 86 -15.18 7.84 5.54
N VAL A 87 -14.27 6.96 5.94
CA VAL A 87 -14.58 5.59 6.35
C VAL A 87 -15.26 5.62 7.71
N THR A 88 -16.39 4.93 7.85
CA THR A 88 -17.20 4.93 9.07
C THR A 88 -17.23 3.55 9.72
N GLN A 89 -17.78 3.46 10.95
CA GLN A 89 -17.98 2.19 11.64
C GLN A 89 -18.80 1.18 10.80
N ALA A 90 -19.70 1.67 9.94
CA ALA A 90 -20.50 0.83 9.05
C ALA A 90 -19.70 0.22 7.89
N ASP A 91 -18.45 0.63 7.72
CA ASP A 91 -17.53 0.17 6.67
C ASP A 91 -16.52 -0.86 7.20
N VAL A 92 -16.56 -1.20 8.50
CA VAL A 92 -15.78 -2.30 9.05
C VAL A 92 -16.14 -3.61 8.33
N GLY A 93 -15.10 -4.33 7.89
CA GLY A 93 -15.22 -5.54 7.08
C GLY A 93 -15.35 -5.29 5.57
N LYS A 94 -15.44 -4.03 5.12
CA LYS A 94 -15.50 -3.66 3.69
C LYS A 94 -14.14 -3.18 3.18
N PRO A 95 -13.91 -3.20 1.86
CA PRO A 95 -12.73 -2.58 1.28
C PRO A 95 -12.78 -1.06 1.45
N CYS A 96 -11.61 -0.45 1.68
CA CYS A 96 -11.39 0.99 1.60
C CYS A 96 -10.35 1.31 0.52
N TYR A 97 -10.23 2.59 0.17
CA TYR A 97 -9.45 3.06 -0.97
C TYR A 97 -8.39 4.06 -0.54
N VAL A 98 -7.30 4.16 -1.30
CA VAL A 98 -6.21 5.11 -1.01
C VAL A 98 -6.60 6.51 -1.47
N ALA A 99 -6.59 7.46 -0.55
CA ALA A 99 -6.63 8.87 -0.88
C ALA A 99 -5.21 9.41 -1.09
N ASP A 100 -4.29 9.05 -0.19
CA ASP A 100 -2.87 9.41 -0.23
C ASP A 100 -2.06 8.38 0.58
N SER A 101 -0.74 8.48 0.56
CA SER A 101 0.21 7.55 1.16
C SER A 101 0.04 7.30 2.67
N ILE A 102 -0.72 8.14 3.37
CA ILE A 102 -1.07 8.00 4.79
C ILE A 102 -2.59 8.06 5.07
N THR A 103 -3.42 8.22 4.03
CA THR A 103 -4.85 8.52 4.18
C THR A 103 -5.71 7.58 3.34
N VAL A 104 -6.80 7.08 3.94
CA VAL A 104 -7.80 6.23 3.26
C VAL A 104 -9.15 6.92 3.12
N ALA A 105 -9.89 6.51 2.11
CA ALA A 105 -11.23 6.97 1.79
C ALA A 105 -12.19 5.80 1.61
N LYS A 106 -13.48 6.10 1.71
CA LYS A 106 -14.56 5.12 1.63
C LYS A 106 -14.88 4.67 0.20
N THR A 107 -14.77 5.53 -0.80
CA THR A 107 -15.13 5.24 -2.19
C THR A 107 -13.93 5.29 -3.12
N SER A 108 -14.05 4.59 -4.27
CA SER A 108 -13.02 4.57 -5.31
C SER A 108 -12.90 5.88 -6.10
N ASN A 109 -13.79 6.86 -5.86
CA ASN A 109 -13.91 8.08 -6.68
C ASN A 109 -13.97 7.75 -8.19
N THR A 110 -14.94 6.93 -8.60
CA THR A 110 -15.08 6.47 -10.00
C THR A 110 -13.81 5.76 -10.51
N ASP A 111 -13.30 4.83 -9.70
CA ASP A 111 -12.12 4.01 -9.95
C ASP A 111 -10.78 4.76 -10.05
N ALA A 112 -10.74 6.03 -9.63
CA ALA A 112 -9.51 6.80 -9.53
C ALA A 112 -8.60 6.33 -8.37
N ARG A 113 -9.19 5.81 -7.29
CA ARG A 113 -8.48 5.38 -6.09
C ARG A 113 -8.34 3.86 -6.05
N PRO A 114 -7.12 3.33 -5.89
CA PRO A 114 -6.92 1.90 -5.74
C PRO A 114 -7.39 1.43 -4.37
N VAL A 115 -7.70 0.14 -4.25
CA VAL A 115 -8.07 -0.47 -2.97
C VAL A 115 -6.86 -0.45 -2.04
N ALA A 116 -7.01 0.15 -0.87
CA ALA A 116 -6.00 0.18 0.18
C ALA A 116 -5.93 -1.17 0.89
N GLY A 117 -7.09 -1.75 1.19
CA GLY A 117 -7.19 -2.96 1.99
C GLY A 117 -8.58 -3.11 2.60
N LYS A 118 -8.70 -3.90 3.65
CA LYS A 118 -9.96 -4.15 4.37
C LYS A 118 -9.99 -3.44 5.70
N VAL A 119 -11.07 -2.73 6.00
CA VAL A 119 -11.22 -2.04 7.29
C VAL A 119 -11.43 -3.06 8.42
N ILE A 120 -10.59 -3.00 9.46
CA ILE A 120 -10.70 -3.85 10.66
C ILE A 120 -11.37 -3.09 11.80
N ALA A 121 -11.02 -1.82 12.01
CA ALA A 121 -11.57 -1.00 13.08
C ALA A 121 -11.51 0.48 12.69
N VAL A 122 -12.39 1.28 13.27
CA VAL A 122 -12.39 2.74 13.12
C VAL A 122 -12.31 3.35 14.52
N GLU A 123 -11.36 4.25 14.72
CA GLU A 123 -11.12 4.97 15.97
C GLU A 123 -11.21 6.48 15.72
N SER A 124 -11.24 7.28 16.79
CA SER A 124 -11.39 8.74 16.68
C SER A 124 -10.25 9.43 15.94
N ASP A 125 -9.07 8.81 15.94
CA ASP A 125 -7.82 9.33 15.40
C ASP A 125 -7.34 8.57 14.15
N GLY A 126 -8.11 7.59 13.65
CA GLY A 126 -7.76 6.89 12.41
C GLY A 126 -8.56 5.62 12.11
N VAL A 127 -8.21 4.99 11.00
CA VAL A 127 -8.84 3.76 10.49
C VAL A 127 -7.79 2.67 10.45
N TRP A 128 -8.07 1.53 11.07
CA TRP A 128 -7.26 0.33 10.97
C TRP A 128 -7.61 -0.43 9.70
N VAL A 129 -6.62 -0.62 8.83
CA VAL A 129 -6.77 -1.29 7.54
C VAL A 129 -5.80 -2.45 7.43
N GLU A 130 -6.33 -3.63 7.11
CA GLU A 130 -5.55 -4.80 6.72
C GLU A 130 -5.07 -4.68 5.28
N ILE A 131 -3.76 -4.72 5.05
CA ILE A 131 -3.12 -4.54 3.73
C ILE A 131 -2.23 -5.73 3.40
#